data_AF-A0A942A440-F1
#
_entry.id   AF-A0A942A440-F1
#
_cell.length_a   1.000
_cell.length_b   1.000
_cell.length_c   1.000
_cell.angle_alpha   90.00
_cell.angle_beta   90.00
_cell.angle_gamma   90.00
#
_symmetry.space_group_name_H-M   'P 1'
#
loop_
_entity.id
_entity.type
_entity.pdbx_description
1 polymer ?
#
loop_
_entity_poly.entity_id
_entity_poly.type
_entity_poly.pdbx_seq_one_letter_code
_entity_poly.pdbx_strand_id
1 'polypeptide(L)'
;MNTYFYSPHKILNKSVLSILIVFGFSFVLLALKHEVAFAWGDRMAKQEDRIVSLVNHNKLQEAMSETDEYLNRYKNDNYALSWGYNSKGSIFSAMHEYTKAIYAYQESLKKFKLFNQDGEHKDNMRILLQNIGDLQHALGDYTDAISYYEEGIHVMGDPRRYIQKSTSIDSPISTGYNPLDSSDSCIYNIIPKQISFIFYISG
;
A
#
# COMPACT_ATOMS: atom_id res chain seq x y z
N MET A 1 -57.87 57.76 5.67
CA MET A 1 -56.71 56.97 6.16
C MET A 1 -57.07 55.49 6.04
N ASN A 2 -56.58 54.81 5.00
CA ASN A 2 -56.69 53.35 4.88
C ASN A 2 -55.29 52.80 4.57
N THR A 3 -54.62 52.29 5.60
CA THR A 3 -53.36 51.57 5.51
C THR A 3 -53.67 50.09 5.41
N TYR A 4 -53.74 49.54 4.18
CA TYR A 4 -53.75 48.10 4.00
C TYR A 4 -52.30 47.59 4.10
N PHE A 5 -52.06 46.87 5.19
CA PHE A 5 -50.84 46.14 5.51
C PHE A 5 -50.41 45.23 4.36
N TYR A 6 -49.17 45.43 3.88
CA TYR A 6 -48.51 44.49 2.99
C TYR A 6 -48.05 43.27 3.82
N SER A 7 -48.75 42.14 3.69
CA SER A 7 -48.40 40.90 4.38
C SER A 7 -47.30 40.16 3.61
N PRO A 8 -46.10 39.92 4.18
CA PRO A 8 -44.94 39.40 3.44
C PRO A 8 -44.98 37.87 3.23
N HIS A 9 -46.04 37.16 3.61
CA HIS A 9 -46.02 35.70 3.78
C HIS A 9 -46.39 34.84 2.54
N LYS A 10 -46.17 35.30 1.30
CA LYS A 10 -46.53 34.49 0.10
C LYS A 10 -45.51 34.51 -1.04
N ILE A 11 -44.21 34.39 -0.74
CA ILE A 11 -43.19 34.27 -1.80
C ILE A 11 -42.18 33.14 -1.52
N LEU A 12 -42.64 32.00 -0.99
CA LEU A 12 -41.91 30.77 -1.32
C LEU A 12 -42.34 30.37 -2.74
N ASN A 13 -41.62 30.89 -3.73
CA ASN A 13 -41.86 30.52 -5.13
C ASN A 13 -41.68 29.00 -5.24
N LYS A 14 -42.52 28.32 -6.03
CA LYS A 14 -42.40 26.87 -6.30
C LYS A 14 -40.98 26.50 -6.73
N SER A 15 -40.29 27.41 -7.44
CA SER A 15 -38.88 27.28 -7.83
C SER A 15 -37.91 27.26 -6.63
N VAL A 16 -38.15 28.06 -5.59
CA VAL A 16 -37.30 28.05 -4.38
C VAL A 16 -37.52 26.76 -3.59
N LEU A 17 -38.77 26.31 -3.48
CA LEU A 17 -39.10 25.04 -2.83
C LEU A 17 -38.48 23.84 -3.58
N SER A 18 -38.53 23.82 -4.91
CA SER A 18 -37.90 22.74 -5.69
C SER A 18 -36.39 22.72 -5.53
N ILE A 19 -35.74 23.89 -5.48
CA ILE A 19 -34.30 24.01 -5.25
C ILE A 19 -33.91 23.46 -3.87
N LEU A 20 -34.65 23.82 -2.81
CA LEU A 20 -34.39 23.33 -1.45
C LEU A 20 -34.57 21.82 -1.33
N ILE A 21 -35.56 21.24 -2.01
CA ILE A 21 -35.77 19.78 -2.01
C ILE A 21 -34.60 19.07 -2.70
N VAL A 22 -34.13 19.59 -3.85
CA VAL A 22 -32.99 18.99 -4.57
C VAL A 22 -31.70 19.10 -3.76
N PHE A 23 -31.42 20.26 -3.15
CA PHE A 23 -30.24 20.42 -2.30
C PHE A 23 -30.33 19.58 -1.03
N GLY A 24 -31.50 19.51 -0.38
CA GLY A 24 -31.71 18.66 0.79
C GLY A 24 -31.53 17.18 0.48
N PHE A 25 -32.10 16.70 -0.64
CA PHE A 25 -31.94 15.32 -1.07
C PHE A 25 -30.49 14.99 -1.45
N SER A 26 -29.81 15.89 -2.16
CA SER A 26 -28.39 15.75 -2.50
C SER A 26 -27.51 15.67 -1.25
N PHE A 27 -27.78 16.52 -0.24
CA PHE A 27 -27.08 16.52 1.02
C PHE A 27 -27.30 15.21 1.81
N VAL A 28 -28.54 14.72 1.87
CA VAL A 28 -28.85 13.41 2.49
C VAL A 28 -28.13 12.27 1.78
N LEU A 29 -28.10 12.26 0.44
CA LEU A 29 -27.33 11.25 -0.31
C LEU A 29 -25.83 11.34 -0.04
N LEU A 30 -25.27 12.55 0.11
CA LEU A 30 -23.86 12.75 0.44
C LEU A 30 -23.55 12.22 1.85
N ALA A 31 -24.39 12.54 2.83
CA ALA A 31 -24.25 12.07 4.21
C ALA A 31 -24.33 10.54 4.29
N LEU A 32 -25.30 9.94 3.60
CA LEU A 32 -25.45 8.48 3.51
C LEU A 32 -24.23 7.84 2.84
N LYS A 33 -23.72 8.42 1.74
CA LYS A 33 -22.49 7.92 1.10
C LYS A 33 -21.31 7.96 2.05
N HIS A 34 -21.15 9.03 2.82
CA HIS A 34 -20.05 9.17 3.78
C HIS A 34 -20.15 8.16 4.93
N GLU A 35 -21.31 8.03 5.56
CA GLU A 35 -21.54 7.03 6.63
C GLU A 35 -21.30 5.61 6.15
N VAL A 36 -21.81 5.28 4.95
CA VAL A 36 -21.62 3.96 4.36
C VAL A 36 -20.14 3.71 4.09
N ALA A 37 -19.42 4.65 3.47
CA ALA A 37 -17.99 4.54 3.20
C ALA A 37 -17.17 4.33 4.48
N PHE A 38 -17.46 5.09 5.54
CA PHE A 38 -16.81 4.95 6.85
C PHE A 38 -17.03 3.53 7.42
N ALA A 39 -18.26 3.03 7.39
CA ALA A 39 -18.57 1.68 7.86
C ALA A 39 -17.89 0.57 7.03
N TRP A 40 -17.66 0.78 5.72
CA TRP A 40 -16.88 -0.16 4.91
C TRP A 40 -15.40 -0.16 5.30
N GLY A 41 -14.83 1.02 5.60
CA GLY A 41 -13.46 1.17 6.09
C GLY A 41 -13.22 0.40 7.39
N ASP A 42 -14.08 0.60 8.39
CA ASP A 42 -13.96 -0.11 9.68
C ASP A 42 -14.06 -1.63 9.53
N ARG A 43 -14.99 -2.10 8.67
CA ARG A 43 -15.13 -3.54 8.40
C ARG A 43 -13.92 -4.10 7.67
N MET A 44 -13.34 -3.35 6.73
CA MET A 44 -12.14 -3.73 5.99
C MET A 44 -10.96 -3.88 6.95
N ALA A 45 -10.66 -2.84 7.73
CA ALA A 45 -9.56 -2.85 8.69
C ALA A 45 -9.66 -4.01 9.69
N LYS A 46 -10.85 -4.28 10.22
CA LYS A 46 -11.08 -5.41 11.13
C LYS A 46 -10.79 -6.78 10.47
N GLN A 47 -11.09 -6.91 9.17
CA GLN A 47 -10.80 -8.15 8.44
C GLN A 47 -9.29 -8.29 8.16
N GLU A 48 -8.61 -7.19 7.84
CA GLU A 48 -7.15 -7.14 7.67
C GLU A 48 -6.43 -7.54 8.96
N ASP A 49 -6.82 -6.95 10.10
CA ASP A 49 -6.30 -7.27 11.42
C ASP A 49 -6.47 -8.77 11.75
N ARG A 50 -7.62 -9.35 11.39
CA ARG A 50 -7.85 -10.77 11.60
C ARG A 50 -6.90 -11.62 10.76
N ILE A 51 -6.73 -11.30 9.47
CA ILE A 51 -5.82 -12.03 8.59
C ILE A 51 -4.38 -11.94 9.14
N VAL A 52 -3.91 -10.74 9.49
CA VAL A 52 -2.57 -10.54 10.07
C VAL A 52 -2.41 -11.33 11.36
N SER A 53 -3.41 -11.32 12.23
CA SER A 53 -3.39 -12.13 13.46
C SER A 53 -3.30 -13.62 13.16
N LEU A 54 -4.05 -14.14 12.19
CA LEU A 54 -3.98 -15.56 11.81
C LEU A 54 -2.59 -15.94 11.27
N VAL A 55 -1.97 -15.07 10.47
CA VAL A 55 -0.59 -15.25 9.97
C VAL A 55 0.39 -15.29 11.14
N ASN A 56 0.31 -14.33 12.06
CA ASN A 56 1.19 -14.25 13.23
C ASN A 56 1.05 -15.48 14.16
N HIS A 57 -0.14 -16.09 14.23
CA HIS A 57 -0.38 -17.32 14.98
C HIS A 57 -0.11 -18.60 14.15
N ASN A 58 0.53 -18.47 12.99
CA ASN A 58 0.86 -19.57 12.07
C ASN A 58 -0.36 -20.41 11.61
N LYS A 59 -1.56 -19.82 11.62
CA LYS A 59 -2.80 -20.45 11.14
C LYS A 59 -2.95 -20.23 9.63
N LEU A 60 -1.95 -20.66 8.87
CA LEU A 60 -1.76 -20.26 7.47
C LEU A 60 -2.92 -20.68 6.54
N GLN A 61 -3.54 -21.85 6.77
CA GLN A 61 -4.69 -22.30 5.97
C GLN A 61 -5.95 -21.46 6.23
N GLU A 62 -6.20 -21.10 7.50
CA GLU A 62 -7.31 -20.22 7.87
C GLU A 62 -7.06 -18.81 7.30
N ALA A 63 -5.83 -18.30 7.44
CA ALA A 63 -5.42 -17.01 6.86
C ALA A 63 -5.62 -16.97 5.33
N MET A 64 -5.30 -18.06 4.63
CA MET A 64 -5.51 -18.17 3.18
C MET A 64 -6.98 -18.09 2.81
N SER A 65 -7.84 -18.86 3.49
CA SER A 65 -9.29 -18.83 3.26
C SER A 65 -9.88 -17.44 3.50
N GLU A 66 -9.47 -16.77 4.57
CA GLU A 66 -9.93 -15.42 4.92
C GLU A 66 -9.46 -14.38 3.91
N THR A 67 -8.23 -14.54 3.41
CA THR A 67 -7.67 -13.66 2.38
C THR A 67 -8.41 -13.83 1.05
N ASP A 68 -8.77 -15.06 0.66
CA ASP A 68 -9.55 -15.31 -0.55
C ASP A 68 -10.98 -14.74 -0.45
N GLU A 69 -11.61 -14.83 0.72
CA GLU A 69 -12.89 -14.15 0.97
C GLU A 69 -12.76 -12.63 0.86
N TYR A 70 -11.72 -12.06 1.49
CA TYR A 70 -11.41 -10.63 1.43
C TYR A 70 -11.26 -10.15 -0.03
N LEU A 71 -10.45 -10.85 -0.83
CA LEU A 71 -10.23 -10.51 -2.24
C LEU A 71 -11.52 -10.56 -3.06
N ASN A 72 -12.39 -11.55 -2.82
CA ASN A 72 -13.67 -11.64 -3.51
C ASN A 72 -14.62 -10.51 -3.10
N ARG A 73 -14.63 -10.15 -1.81
CA ARG A 73 -15.46 -9.07 -1.27
C ARG A 73 -15.06 -7.70 -1.83
N TYR A 74 -13.76 -7.43 -1.93
CA TYR A 74 -13.21 -6.13 -2.34
C TYR A 74 -12.64 -6.14 -3.77
N LYS A 75 -13.14 -7.01 -4.65
CA LYS A 75 -12.63 -7.23 -6.01
C LYS A 75 -12.62 -6.02 -6.96
N ASN A 76 -13.29 -4.93 -6.58
CA ASN A 76 -13.38 -3.71 -7.38
C ASN A 76 -12.50 -2.58 -6.82
N ASP A 77 -11.79 -2.82 -5.72
CA ASP A 77 -10.92 -1.84 -5.07
C ASP A 77 -9.47 -2.25 -5.26
N ASN A 78 -8.71 -1.46 -6.02
CA ASN A 78 -7.30 -1.76 -6.31
C ASN A 78 -6.40 -1.67 -5.08
N TYR A 79 -6.73 -0.82 -4.10
CA TYR A 79 -6.00 -0.75 -2.84
C TYR A 79 -6.18 -2.05 -2.07
N ALA A 80 -7.44 -2.47 -1.87
CA ALA A 80 -7.77 -3.71 -1.18
C ALA A 80 -7.18 -4.93 -1.91
N LEU A 81 -7.31 -4.99 -3.24
CA LEU A 81 -6.69 -6.06 -4.03
C LEU A 81 -5.17 -6.11 -3.83
N SER A 82 -4.48 -4.97 -3.85
CA SER A 82 -3.04 -4.91 -3.62
C SER A 82 -2.68 -5.44 -2.23
N TRP A 83 -3.40 -5.00 -1.19
CA TRP A 83 -3.19 -5.49 0.17
C TRP A 83 -3.43 -7.00 0.28
N GLY A 84 -4.55 -7.50 -0.26
CA GLY A 84 -4.92 -8.92 -0.18
C GLY A 84 -3.94 -9.83 -0.91
N TYR A 85 -3.47 -9.43 -2.10
CA TYR A 85 -2.43 -10.18 -2.81
C TYR A 85 -1.07 -10.14 -2.09
N ASN A 86 -0.73 -9.04 -1.42
CA ASN A 86 0.48 -8.96 -0.59
C ASN A 86 0.39 -9.95 0.58
N SER A 87 -0.74 -9.97 1.29
CA SER A 87 -1.02 -10.92 2.37
C SER A 87 -0.95 -12.37 1.87
N LYS A 88 -1.50 -12.65 0.69
CA LYS A 88 -1.42 -13.97 0.05
C LYS A 88 0.03 -14.38 -0.26
N GLY A 89 0.86 -13.45 -0.74
CA GLY A 89 2.28 -13.66 -0.95
C GLY A 89 3.02 -14.02 0.34
N SER A 90 2.72 -13.31 1.43
CA SER A 90 3.28 -13.58 2.76
C SER A 90 2.89 -14.97 3.27
N ILE A 91 1.60 -15.35 3.13
CA ILE A 91 1.13 -16.68 3.54
C ILE A 91 1.82 -17.78 2.73
N PHE A 92 1.91 -17.65 1.40
CA PHE A 92 2.61 -18.63 0.57
C PHE A 92 4.10 -18.72 0.89
N SER A 93 4.74 -17.60 1.19
CA SER A 93 6.15 -17.57 1.62
C SER A 93 6.33 -18.34 2.94
N ALA A 94 5.44 -18.14 3.92
CA ALA A 94 5.43 -18.89 5.17
C ALA A 94 5.11 -20.39 4.99
N MET A 95 4.39 -20.76 3.93
CA MET A 95 4.17 -22.16 3.54
C MET A 95 5.31 -22.76 2.70
N HIS A 96 6.38 -22.00 2.44
CA HIS A 96 7.48 -22.36 1.53
C HIS A 96 7.05 -22.61 0.06
N GLU A 97 5.90 -22.08 -0.35
CA GLU A 97 5.40 -22.14 -1.73
C GLU A 97 5.89 -20.92 -2.55
N TYR A 98 7.21 -20.79 -2.70
CA TYR A 98 7.86 -19.57 -3.19
C TYR A 98 7.39 -19.10 -4.57
N THR A 99 7.16 -20.02 -5.52
CA THR A 99 6.64 -19.65 -6.85
C THR A 99 5.25 -19.02 -6.78
N LYS A 100 4.37 -19.52 -5.90
CA LYS A 100 3.03 -18.93 -5.70
C LYS A 100 3.12 -17.60 -4.96
N ALA A 101 4.06 -17.48 -4.02
CA ALA A 101 4.32 -16.23 -3.32
C ALA A 101 4.78 -15.11 -4.27
N ILE A 102 5.73 -15.41 -5.17
CA ILE A 102 6.19 -14.49 -6.22
C ILE A 102 5.01 -14.03 -7.08
N TYR A 103 4.19 -14.97 -7.57
CA TYR A 103 3.02 -14.63 -8.37
C TYR A 103 2.05 -13.70 -7.63
N ALA A 104 1.77 -13.99 -6.35
CA ALA A 104 0.90 -13.16 -5.54
C ALA A 104 1.48 -11.75 -5.32
N TYR A 105 2.77 -11.62 -5.02
CA TYR A 105 3.42 -10.31 -4.90
C TYR A 105 3.42 -9.52 -6.23
N GLN A 106 3.60 -10.20 -7.37
CA GLN A 106 3.49 -9.56 -8.68
C GLN A 106 2.07 -9.05 -8.98
N GLU A 107 1.03 -9.81 -8.62
CA GLU A 107 -0.35 -9.34 -8.72
C GLU A 107 -0.59 -8.14 -7.80
N SER A 108 -0.07 -8.18 -6.57
CA SER A 108 -0.11 -7.02 -5.66
C SER A 108 0.53 -5.78 -6.28
N LEU A 109 1.73 -5.92 -6.87
CA LEU A 109 2.45 -4.84 -7.52
C LEU A 109 1.67 -4.25 -8.71
N LYS A 110 1.00 -5.09 -9.51
CA LYS A 110 0.14 -4.63 -10.62
C LYS A 110 -1.02 -3.79 -10.10
N LYS A 111 -1.72 -4.25 -9.06
CA LYS A 111 -2.83 -3.49 -8.45
C LYS A 111 -2.33 -2.21 -7.80
N PHE A 112 -1.16 -2.27 -7.16
CA PHE A 112 -0.50 -1.12 -6.56
C PHE A 112 -0.23 0.00 -7.56
N LYS A 113 0.35 -0.34 -8.72
CA LYS A 113 0.62 0.61 -9.81
C LYS A 113 -0.66 1.28 -10.35
N LEU A 114 -1.83 0.64 -10.24
CA LEU A 114 -3.10 1.21 -10.71
C LEU A 114 -3.70 2.26 -9.75
N PHE A 115 -3.50 2.10 -8.44
CA PHE A 115 -4.05 3.04 -7.46
C PHE A 115 -3.07 4.12 -7.02
N ASN A 116 -1.76 3.84 -6.97
CA ASN A 116 -0.73 4.79 -6.54
C ASN A 116 -0.17 5.60 -7.72
N GLN A 117 -1.04 6.32 -8.45
CA GLN A 117 -0.66 7.06 -9.66
C GLN A 117 0.23 8.29 -9.36
N ASP A 118 0.05 8.88 -8.18
CA ASP A 118 0.78 10.08 -7.76
C ASP A 118 2.16 9.76 -7.16
N GLY A 119 2.49 8.47 -7.01
CA GLY A 119 3.79 8.03 -6.50
C GLY A 119 4.03 8.37 -5.02
N GLU A 120 2.97 8.57 -4.23
CA GLU A 120 3.05 8.91 -2.81
C GLU A 120 3.56 7.73 -1.97
N HIS A 121 3.19 6.51 -2.35
CA HIS A 121 3.48 5.29 -1.57
C HIS A 121 4.66 4.46 -2.11
N LYS A 122 5.76 5.11 -2.50
CA LYS A 122 6.96 4.45 -3.06
C LYS A 122 7.55 3.36 -2.16
N ASP A 123 7.49 3.54 -0.84
CA ASP A 123 8.03 2.57 0.12
C ASP A 123 7.33 1.21 0.05
N ASN A 124 6.01 1.19 -0.12
CA ASN A 124 5.24 -0.06 -0.23
C ASN A 124 5.58 -0.81 -1.52
N MET A 125 5.75 -0.07 -2.63
CA MET A 125 6.19 -0.64 -3.90
C MET A 125 7.60 -1.25 -3.79
N ARG A 126 8.53 -0.55 -3.13
CA ARG A 126 9.88 -1.05 -2.86
C ARG A 126 9.85 -2.35 -2.05
N ILE A 127 9.03 -2.43 -1.01
CA ILE A 127 8.90 -3.64 -0.17
C ILE A 127 8.40 -4.83 -0.99
N LEU A 128 7.39 -4.63 -1.86
CA LEU A 128 6.92 -5.69 -2.76
C LEU A 128 8.03 -6.21 -3.69
N LEU A 129 8.79 -5.29 -4.28
CA LEU A 129 9.92 -5.64 -5.15
C LEU A 129 11.03 -6.37 -4.39
N GLN A 130 11.34 -5.94 -3.17
CA GLN A 130 12.29 -6.61 -2.28
C GLN A 130 11.85 -8.05 -1.97
N ASN A 131 10.59 -8.24 -1.57
CA ASN A 131 10.06 -9.58 -1.26
C ASN A 131 10.13 -10.53 -2.46
N ILE A 132 9.86 -10.02 -3.68
CA ILE A 132 10.02 -10.84 -4.90
C ILE A 132 11.49 -11.17 -5.13
N GLY A 133 12.39 -10.20 -4.98
CA GLY A 133 13.84 -10.42 -5.11
C GLY A 133 14.38 -11.46 -4.13
N ASP A 134 13.94 -11.39 -2.86
CA ASP A 134 14.35 -12.33 -1.81
C ASP A 134 13.91 -13.77 -2.15
N LEU A 135 12.69 -13.93 -2.66
CA LEU A 135 12.17 -15.23 -3.07
C LEU A 135 12.87 -15.78 -4.32
N GLN A 136 13.16 -14.93 -5.31
CA GLN A 136 13.92 -15.34 -6.50
C GLN A 136 15.34 -15.76 -6.13
N HIS A 137 15.97 -15.03 -5.19
CA HIS A 137 17.27 -15.41 -4.64
C HIS A 137 17.18 -16.77 -3.92
N ALA A 138 16.13 -17.01 -3.13
CA ALA A 138 15.91 -18.29 -2.46
C ALA A 138 15.70 -19.46 -3.44
N LEU A 139 15.18 -19.20 -4.64
CA LEU A 139 15.04 -20.18 -5.72
C LEU A 139 16.33 -20.38 -6.55
N GLY A 140 17.35 -19.54 -6.36
CA GLY A 140 18.60 -19.58 -7.10
C GLY A 140 18.59 -18.77 -8.40
N ASP A 141 17.51 -18.04 -8.68
CA ASP A 141 17.35 -17.19 -9.86
C ASP A 141 17.93 -15.79 -9.60
N TYR A 142 19.24 -15.73 -9.38
CA TYR A 142 19.94 -14.51 -8.97
C TYR A 142 19.83 -13.34 -9.95
N THR A 143 19.77 -13.62 -11.25
CA THR A 143 19.63 -12.57 -12.28
C THR A 143 18.30 -11.83 -12.14
N ASP A 144 17.22 -12.57 -11.92
CA ASP A 144 15.88 -11.98 -11.73
C ASP A 144 15.81 -11.27 -10.37
N ALA A 145 16.41 -11.84 -9.33
CA ALA A 145 16.48 -11.20 -8.02
C ALA A 145 17.15 -9.82 -8.08
N ILE A 146 18.30 -9.71 -8.77
CA ILE A 146 19.01 -8.45 -8.98
C ILE A 146 18.13 -7.43 -9.70
N SER A 147 17.44 -7.85 -10.78
CA SER A 147 16.54 -6.98 -11.54
C SER A 147 15.44 -6.37 -10.66
N TYR A 148 14.82 -7.18 -9.79
CA TYR A 148 13.79 -6.68 -8.85
C TYR A 148 14.36 -5.72 -7.80
N TYR A 149 15.56 -5.98 -7.29
CA TYR A 149 16.21 -5.04 -6.36
C TYR A 149 16.56 -3.71 -7.05
N GLU A 150 17.05 -3.75 -8.28
CA GLU A 150 17.34 -2.54 -9.07
C GLU A 150 16.08 -1.72 -9.35
N GLU A 151 14.96 -2.37 -9.71
CA GLU A 151 13.66 -1.68 -9.85
C GLU A 151 13.26 -1.01 -8.53
N GLY A 152 13.42 -1.70 -7.39
CA GLY A 152 13.09 -1.17 -6.07
C GLY A 152 13.90 0.08 -5.69
N ILE A 153 15.19 0.10 -6.03
CA ILE A 153 16.06 1.27 -5.84
C ILE A 153 15.60 2.42 -6.74
N HIS A 154 15.33 2.14 -8.02
CA HIS A 154 14.88 3.16 -8.97
C HIS A 154 13.57 3.83 -8.55
N VAL A 155 12.63 3.07 -7.96
CA VAL A 155 11.37 3.59 -7.42
C VAL A 155 11.59 4.64 -6.33
N MET A 156 12.60 4.45 -5.48
CA MET A 156 12.95 5.37 -4.39
C MET A 156 13.68 6.64 -4.86
N GLY A 157 14.14 6.68 -6.10
CA GLY A 157 14.97 7.76 -6.65
C GLY A 157 16.47 7.48 -6.49
N ASP A 158 17.30 8.53 -6.57
CA ASP A 158 18.77 8.42 -6.55
C ASP A 158 19.27 7.58 -5.35
N PRO A 159 19.92 6.41 -5.60
CA PRO A 159 20.42 5.53 -4.55
C PRO A 159 21.29 6.24 -3.50
N ARG A 160 21.98 7.32 -3.88
CA ARG A 160 22.88 8.07 -2.99
C ARG A 160 22.16 8.70 -1.80
N ARG A 161 20.91 9.13 -1.98
CA ARG A 161 20.14 9.83 -0.93
C ARG A 161 19.71 8.91 0.20
N TYR A 162 19.53 7.61 -0.10
CA TYR A 162 19.16 6.60 0.89
C TYR A 162 20.37 6.08 1.64
N ILE A 163 21.50 5.87 0.96
CA ILE A 163 22.78 5.50 1.60
C ILE A 163 23.23 6.62 2.55
N GLN A 164 23.09 7.89 2.18
CA GLN A 164 23.49 9.01 3.04
C GLN A 164 22.63 9.13 4.31
N LYS A 165 21.36 8.72 4.27
CA LYS A 165 20.46 8.71 5.43
C LYS A 165 20.76 7.56 6.40
N SER A 166 21.28 6.43 5.91
CA SER A 166 21.76 5.33 6.77
C SER A 166 23.18 5.53 7.27
N THR A 167 24.02 6.32 6.58
CA THR A 167 25.40 6.62 7.00
C THR A 167 25.56 7.88 7.84
N SER A 168 24.54 8.74 7.97
CA SER A 168 24.58 9.94 8.84
C SER A 168 24.29 9.65 10.32
N ILE A 169 24.56 8.44 10.79
CA ILE A 169 24.54 8.04 12.22
C ILE A 169 25.83 8.54 12.91
N ASP A 170 26.10 9.85 12.83
CA ASP A 170 27.12 10.55 13.62
C ASP A 170 26.48 11.39 14.76
N SER A 171 25.25 11.05 15.16
CA SER A 171 24.62 11.59 16.37
C SER A 171 24.71 10.55 17.49
N PRO A 172 25.44 10.83 18.60
CA PRO A 172 25.80 9.80 19.57
C PRO A 172 24.74 9.68 20.68
N ILE A 173 23.70 8.86 20.50
CA ILE A 173 22.92 8.21 21.58
C ILE A 173 22.18 6.99 20.98
N SER A 174 22.13 5.78 21.53
CA SER A 174 22.95 5.03 22.50
C SER A 174 22.59 3.55 22.31
N THR A 175 23.58 2.66 22.38
CA THR A 175 23.47 1.24 22.80
C THR A 175 22.34 0.41 22.17
N GLY A 176 22.61 -0.21 21.03
CA GLY A 176 21.75 -1.30 20.52
C GLY A 176 21.87 -1.64 19.03
N TYR A 177 22.50 -0.81 18.20
CA TYR A 177 22.59 -1.10 16.76
C TYR A 177 23.75 -2.07 16.48
N ASN A 178 23.40 -3.36 16.36
CA ASN A 178 24.31 -4.40 15.91
C ASN A 178 24.13 -4.57 14.40
N PRO A 179 25.10 -4.21 13.53
CA PRO A 179 24.94 -4.21 12.07
C PRO A 179 24.76 -5.61 11.45
N LEU A 180 24.65 -6.65 12.28
CA LEU A 180 24.50 -8.05 11.89
C LEU A 180 23.05 -8.55 11.96
N ASP A 181 22.09 -7.72 12.39
CA ASP A 181 20.70 -8.14 12.67
C ASP A 181 19.64 -7.46 11.78
N SER A 182 20.03 -6.58 10.84
CA SER A 182 19.12 -6.04 9.84
C SER A 182 19.42 -6.62 8.46
N SER A 183 18.36 -6.93 7.72
CA SER A 183 18.28 -7.38 6.32
C SER A 183 19.03 -6.50 5.29
N ASP A 184 19.79 -5.50 5.73
CA ASP A 184 20.58 -4.58 4.91
C ASP A 184 21.92 -5.19 4.45
N SER A 185 22.35 -6.32 5.06
CA SER A 185 23.60 -7.00 4.67
C SER A 185 23.57 -7.59 3.25
N CYS A 186 22.39 -7.92 2.70
CA CYS A 186 22.30 -8.48 1.36
C CYS A 186 22.57 -7.41 0.28
N ILE A 187 22.17 -6.16 0.52
CA ILE A 187 22.32 -5.07 -0.47
C ILE A 187 23.81 -4.76 -0.72
N TYR A 188 24.64 -4.78 0.33
CA TYR A 188 26.07 -4.49 0.19
C TYR A 188 26.89 -5.66 -0.36
N ASN A 189 26.44 -6.91 -0.20
CA ASN A 189 27.13 -8.10 -0.71
C ASN A 189 26.80 -8.43 -2.17
N ILE A 190 25.69 -7.91 -2.71
CA ILE A 190 25.18 -8.25 -4.05
C ILE A 190 25.59 -7.23 -5.12
N ILE A 191 26.11 -6.06 -4.76
CA ILE A 191 26.78 -5.20 -5.76
C ILE A 191 28.06 -5.95 -6.19
N PRO A 192 28.15 -6.52 -7.41
CA PRO A 192 29.44 -7.01 -7.87
C PRO A 192 30.41 -5.83 -7.82
N LYS A 193 31.62 -6.06 -7.27
CA LYS A 193 32.72 -5.08 -7.20
C LYS A 193 32.99 -4.33 -8.52
N GLN A 194 32.41 -4.76 -9.64
CA GLN A 194 32.44 -4.07 -10.93
C GLN A 194 31.66 -2.75 -10.98
N ILE A 195 30.57 -2.57 -10.23
CA ILE A 195 29.82 -1.28 -10.26
C ILE A 195 30.58 -0.18 -9.51
N SER A 196 31.39 -0.55 -8.51
CA SER A 196 32.27 0.40 -7.82
C SER A 196 33.39 0.96 -8.73
N PHE A 197 33.65 0.35 -9.88
CA PHE A 197 34.67 0.81 -10.83
C PHE A 197 34.15 1.90 -11.78
N ILE A 198 32.84 2.01 -11.99
CA ILE A 198 32.26 2.98 -12.94
C ILE A 198 32.20 4.39 -12.33
N PHE A 199 32.08 4.53 -11.01
CA PHE A 199 32.04 5.84 -10.33
C PHE A 199 33.41 6.42 -9.95
N TYR A 200 34.52 5.70 -10.20
CA TYR A 200 35.87 6.21 -9.91
C TYR A 200 36.58 6.85 -11.12
N ILE A 201 35.99 6.83 -12.32
CA ILE A 201 36.59 7.40 -13.56
C ILE A 201 35.76 8.56 -14.13
N SER A 202 35.00 9.26 -13.29
CA SER A 202 34.43 10.57 -13.66
C SER A 202 34.72 11.59 -12.55
N GLY A 203 36.02 11.84 -12.36
CA GLY A 203 36.54 13.10 -11.84
C GLY A 203 36.79 14.07 -12.99
#